data_AF-A0A662VLW7-F1
#
_entry.id   AF-A0A662VLW7-F1
#
_cell.length_a   1.000
_cell.length_b   1.000
_cell.length_c   1.000
_cell.angle_alpha   90.00
_cell.angle_beta   90.00
_cell.angle_gamma   90.00
#
_symmetry.space_group_name_H-M   'P 1'
#
loop_
_entity.id
_entity.type
_entity.pdbx_description
1 polymer ?
#
loop_
_entity_poly.entity_id
_entity_poly.type
_entity_poly.pdbx_seq_one_letter_code
_entity_poly.pdbx_strand_id
1 'polypeptide(L)'
;MEGCKDDSIILLDSLTDLSRLLRFDVAWEDIIDLIAGFKKVCIKRNILLMAILTANVLDKSKEEEIFDVADAVFVFEWEMEKDSIKRWLYFRKFLGVLPLLEKQMILKYNA
;
A
#
# COMPACT_ATOMS: atom_id res chain seq x y z
N MET A 1 16.78 -8.95 4.16
CA MET A 1 16.76 -7.84 5.15
C MET A 1 17.93 -7.90 6.14
N GLU A 2 19.01 -8.64 5.90
CA GLU A 2 20.09 -8.83 6.90
C GLU A 2 20.90 -7.57 7.25
N GLY A 3 20.78 -6.48 6.48
CA GLY A 3 21.39 -5.18 6.81
C GLY A 3 20.44 -4.15 7.43
N CYS A 4 19.16 -4.47 7.56
CA CYS A 4 18.16 -3.51 8.05
C CYS A 4 18.11 -3.59 9.58
N LYS A 5 18.55 -2.51 10.23
CA LYS A 5 18.47 -2.37 11.69
C LYS A 5 17.01 -2.25 12.12
N ASP A 6 16.75 -2.56 13.37
CA ASP A 6 15.45 -2.26 13.99
C ASP A 6 15.17 -0.74 13.90
N ASP A 7 13.90 -0.36 13.98
CA ASP A 7 13.45 1.05 13.87
C ASP A 7 13.73 1.75 12.52
N SER A 8 13.98 0.97 11.46
CA SER A 8 14.26 1.50 10.12
C SER A 8 13.00 1.82 9.33
N ILE A 9 13.15 2.66 8.30
CA ILE A 9 12.14 2.88 7.26
C ILE A 9 12.63 2.23 5.96
N ILE A 10 11.79 1.44 5.32
CA ILE A 10 12.07 0.78 4.04
C ILE A 10 11.09 1.30 3.00
N LEU A 11 11.62 1.68 1.84
CA LEU A 11 10.83 1.99 0.66
C LEU A 11 11.00 0.86 -0.37
N LEU A 12 9.88 0.24 -0.75
CA LEU A 12 9.82 -0.80 -1.78
C LEU A 12 9.15 -0.23 -3.03
N ASP A 13 9.93 -0.03 -4.08
CA ASP A 13 9.46 0.45 -5.38
C ASP A 13 9.80 -0.59 -6.47
N SER A 14 8.86 -1.37 -7.00
CA SER A 14 7.41 -1.38 -6.74
C SER A 14 6.89 -2.78 -6.38
N LEU A 15 5.76 -2.86 -5.67
CA LEU A 15 4.99 -4.12 -5.55
C LEU A 15 4.46 -4.57 -6.90
N THR A 16 4.17 -3.63 -7.81
CA THR A 16 3.71 -3.92 -9.16
C THR A 16 4.69 -4.83 -9.90
N ASP A 17 6.00 -4.62 -9.71
CA ASP A 17 7.02 -5.42 -10.39
C ASP A 17 7.09 -6.87 -9.91
N LEU A 18 6.60 -7.17 -8.69
CA LEU A 18 6.49 -8.56 -8.22
C LEU A 18 5.53 -9.39 -9.07
N SER A 19 4.55 -8.76 -9.73
CA SER A 19 3.65 -9.48 -10.64
C SER A 19 4.36 -10.13 -11.83
N ARG A 20 5.58 -9.67 -12.18
CA ARG A 20 6.40 -10.30 -13.21
C ARG A 20 6.82 -11.72 -12.82
N LEU A 21 6.85 -12.03 -11.52
CA LEU A 21 7.18 -13.35 -10.99
C LEU A 21 6.13 -14.40 -11.39
N LEU A 22 4.88 -14.00 -11.65
CA LEU A 22 3.81 -14.89 -12.13
C LEU A 22 4.14 -15.55 -13.47
N ARG A 23 5.13 -15.04 -14.21
CA ARG A 23 5.62 -15.65 -15.46
C ARG A 23 6.58 -16.82 -15.24
N PHE A 24 7.01 -17.04 -14.00
CA PHE A 24 8.01 -18.06 -13.61
C PHE A 24 7.40 -19.12 -12.68
N ASP A 25 6.14 -19.49 -12.92
CA ASP A 25 5.39 -20.48 -12.14
C ASP A 25 5.23 -20.15 -10.63
N VAL A 26 5.39 -18.88 -10.26
CA VAL A 26 5.07 -18.40 -8.90
C VAL A 26 3.57 -18.17 -8.81
N ALA A 27 2.93 -18.74 -7.79
CA ALA A 27 1.51 -18.55 -7.56
C ALA A 27 1.25 -17.14 -7.01
N TRP A 28 0.04 -16.62 -7.22
CA TRP A 28 -0.31 -15.30 -6.69
C TRP A 28 -0.32 -15.29 -5.16
N GLU A 29 -0.79 -16.39 -4.59
CA GLU A 29 -0.85 -16.64 -3.16
C GLU A 29 0.54 -16.56 -2.51
N ASP A 30 1.59 -17.01 -3.21
CA ASP A 30 2.98 -16.91 -2.73
C ASP A 30 3.42 -15.45 -2.60
N ILE A 31 2.96 -14.56 -3.49
CA ILE A 31 3.24 -13.12 -3.43
C ILE A 31 2.51 -12.50 -2.23
N ILE A 32 1.25 -12.87 -2.02
CA ILE A 32 0.48 -12.41 -0.85
C ILE A 32 1.14 -12.87 0.45
N ASP A 33 1.56 -14.13 0.52
CA ASP A 33 2.27 -14.69 1.67
C ASP A 33 3.61 -14.01 1.92
N LEU A 34 4.33 -13.63 0.86
CA LEU A 34 5.55 -12.84 0.98
C LEU A 34 5.29 -11.46 1.61
N ILE A 35 4.26 -10.74 1.14
CA ILE A 35 3.87 -9.42 1.66
C ILE A 35 3.44 -9.55 3.13
N ALA A 36 2.65 -10.58 3.46
CA ALA A 36 2.25 -10.88 4.84
C ALA A 36 3.47 -11.23 5.73
N GLY A 37 4.47 -11.92 5.17
CA GLY A 37 5.75 -12.19 5.80
C GLY A 37 6.52 -10.91 6.12
N PHE A 38 6.61 -9.97 5.17
CA PHE A 38 7.23 -8.66 5.41
C PHE A 38 6.55 -7.92 6.55
N LYS A 39 5.21 -7.89 6.57
CA LYS A 39 4.44 -7.29 7.67
C LYS A 39 4.84 -7.88 9.03
N LYS A 40 4.92 -9.21 9.15
CA LYS A 40 5.33 -9.88 10.40
C LYS A 40 6.74 -9.46 10.85
N VAL A 41 7.69 -9.37 9.92
CA VAL A 41 9.06 -8.93 10.22
C VAL A 41 9.08 -7.47 10.64
N CYS A 42 8.33 -6.61 9.94
CA CYS A 42 8.24 -5.19 10.23
C CYS A 42 7.70 -4.94 11.64
N ILE A 43 6.61 -5.61 12.03
CA ILE A 43 6.05 -5.52 13.39
C ILE A 43 7.07 -5.98 14.43
N LYS A 44 7.76 -7.10 14.19
CA LYS A 44 8.74 -7.66 15.14
C LYS A 44 9.94 -6.74 15.38
N ARG A 45 10.34 -5.96 14.37
CA ARG A 45 11.55 -5.10 14.39
C ARG A 45 11.24 -3.61 14.44
N ASN A 46 9.99 -3.23 14.64
CA ASN A 46 9.52 -1.86 14.59
C ASN A 46 9.94 -1.10 13.30
N ILE A 47 9.88 -1.78 12.15
CA ILE A 47 10.23 -1.21 10.85
C ILE A 47 8.97 -0.67 10.16
N LEU A 48 9.07 0.51 9.57
CA LEU A 48 8.03 1.03 8.67
C LEU A 48 8.35 0.63 7.22
N LEU A 49 7.53 -0.23 6.63
CA LEU A 49 7.60 -0.56 5.21
C LEU A 49 6.58 0.26 4.43
N MET A 50 7.07 1.10 3.52
CA MET A 50 6.26 1.78 2.51
C MET A 50 6.50 1.11 1.17
N ALA A 51 5.43 0.87 0.42
CA ALA A 51 5.54 0.22 -0.86
C ALA A 51 4.68 0.92 -1.91
N ILE A 52 5.20 1.01 -3.14
CA ILE A 52 4.52 1.66 -4.26
C ILE A 52 3.80 0.60 -5.09
N LEU A 53 2.53 0.84 -5.37
CA LEU A 53 1.71 0.04 -6.30
C LEU A 53 1.15 0.97 -7.37
N THR A 54 1.34 0.60 -8.63
CA THR A 54 0.80 1.32 -9.78
C THR A 54 -0.61 0.82 -10.03
N ALA A 55 -1.60 1.69 -9.85
CA ALA A 55 -3.01 1.33 -10.00
C ALA A 55 -3.34 0.85 -11.42
N ASN A 56 -4.25 -0.12 -11.52
CA ASN A 56 -4.77 -0.72 -12.74
C ASN A 56 -3.72 -1.47 -13.59
N VAL A 57 -2.58 -1.85 -12.99
CA VAL A 57 -1.63 -2.77 -13.65
C VAL A 57 -1.96 -4.23 -13.32
N LEU A 58 -2.45 -4.49 -12.11
CA LEU A 58 -2.93 -5.81 -11.70
C LEU A 58 -4.45 -5.88 -11.88
N ASP A 59 -4.97 -7.11 -11.93
CA ASP A 59 -6.41 -7.31 -11.84
C ASP A 59 -6.93 -6.69 -10.54
N LYS A 60 -8.10 -6.05 -10.59
CA LYS A 60 -8.67 -5.36 -9.43
C LYS A 60 -8.72 -6.25 -8.18
N SER A 61 -9.08 -7.52 -8.31
CA SER A 61 -9.12 -8.46 -7.17
C SER A 61 -7.75 -8.62 -6.51
N LYS A 62 -6.67 -8.67 -7.29
CA LYS A 62 -5.30 -8.78 -6.79
C LYS A 62 -4.85 -7.51 -6.07
N GLU A 63 -5.24 -6.34 -6.57
CA GLU A 63 -4.99 -5.08 -5.86
C GLU A 63 -5.71 -5.05 -4.51
N GLU A 64 -6.97 -5.50 -4.46
CA GLU A 64 -7.73 -5.62 -3.21
C GLU A 64 -7.06 -6.56 -2.20
N GLU A 65 -6.57 -7.71 -2.64
CA GLU A 65 -5.84 -8.64 -1.77
C GLU A 65 -4.57 -8.02 -1.17
N ILE A 66 -3.83 -7.21 -1.93
CA ILE A 66 -2.69 -6.44 -1.39
C ILE A 66 -3.18 -5.42 -0.35
N PHE A 67 -4.25 -4.68 -0.63
CA PHE A 67 -4.81 -3.68 0.29
C PHE A 67 -5.31 -4.29 1.60
N ASP A 68 -5.82 -5.52 1.56
CA ASP A 68 -6.26 -6.25 2.75
C ASP A 68 -5.10 -6.59 3.70
N VAL A 69 -3.93 -6.92 3.16
CA VAL A 69 -2.73 -7.19 3.98
C VAL A 69 -2.15 -5.91 4.59
N ALA A 70 -2.18 -4.79 3.86
CA ALA A 70 -1.61 -3.51 4.29
C ALA A 70 -2.32 -2.90 5.52
N ASP A 71 -1.57 -2.25 6.41
CA ASP A 71 -2.14 -1.53 7.56
C ASP A 71 -2.66 -0.13 7.18
N ALA A 72 -2.07 0.47 6.15
CA ALA A 72 -2.51 1.73 5.57
C ALA A 72 -2.40 1.69 4.04
N VAL A 73 -3.36 2.32 3.37
CA VAL A 73 -3.43 2.43 1.91
C VAL A 73 -3.72 3.88 1.56
N PHE A 74 -2.77 4.50 0.86
CA PHE A 74 -2.86 5.86 0.36
C PHE A 74 -3.10 5.79 -1.14
N VAL A 75 -4.16 6.42 -1.61
CA VAL A 75 -4.50 6.45 -3.03
C VAL A 75 -4.19 7.83 -3.58
N PHE A 76 -3.45 7.84 -4.69
CA PHE A 76 -3.09 9.03 -5.44
C PHE A 76 -3.86 9.02 -6.76
N GLU A 77 -4.74 10.01 -6.95
CA GLU A 77 -5.56 10.14 -8.13
C GLU A 77 -5.34 11.48 -8.81
N TRP A 78 -5.52 11.47 -10.13
CA TRP A 78 -5.43 12.65 -10.97
C TRP A 78 -6.81 12.92 -11.53
N GLU A 79 -7.40 14.05 -11.16
CA GLU A 79 -8.67 14.50 -11.69
C GLU A 79 -8.43 15.57 -12.74
N MET A 80 -8.86 15.29 -13.97
CA MET A 80 -8.83 16.25 -15.06
C MET A 80 -10.07 17.15 -14.94
N GLU A 81 -9.90 18.35 -14.39
CA GLU A 81 -10.88 19.41 -14.56
C GLU A 81 -10.57 20.21 -15.84
N LYS A 82 -11.60 20.85 -16.42
CA LYS A 82 -11.62 21.46 -17.77
C LYS A 82 -10.34 22.15 -18.25
N ASP A 83 -9.56 22.78 -17.36
CA ASP A 83 -8.27 23.43 -17.67
C ASP A 83 -7.19 23.18 -16.61
N SER A 84 -7.40 22.26 -15.66
CA SER A 84 -6.42 22.00 -14.59
C SER A 84 -6.39 20.55 -14.15
N ILE A 85 -5.18 20.04 -13.95
CA ILE A 85 -4.95 18.73 -13.35
C ILE A 85 -4.90 18.91 -11.82
N LYS A 86 -5.89 18.36 -11.12
CA LYS A 86 -5.86 18.27 -9.66
C LYS A 86 -5.32 16.91 -9.24
N ARG A 87 -4.46 16.91 -8.23
CA ARG A 87 -3.95 15.69 -7.57
C ARG A 87 -4.70 15.51 -6.26
N TRP A 88 -5.35 14.37 -6.12
CA TRP A 88 -5.98 13.96 -4.87
C TRP A 88 -5.12 12.92 -4.19
N LEU A 89 -4.94 13.08 -2.89
CA LEU A 89 -4.46 12.04 -1.99
C LEU A 89 -5.58 11.78 -0.99
N TYR A 90 -6.01 10.53 -0.89
CA TYR A 90 -6.93 10.12 0.16
C TYR A 90 -6.51 8.80 0.79
N PHE A 91 -6.99 8.57 2.00
CA PHE A 91 -6.76 7.34 2.74
C PHE A 91 -7.88 6.36 2.42
N ARG A 92 -7.52 5.23 1.80
CA ARG A 92 -8.46 4.13 1.61
C ARG A 92 -8.55 3.25 2.87
N LYS A 93 -7.41 3.07 3.55
CA LYS A 93 -7.30 2.29 4.79
C LYS A 93 -6.25 2.95 5.67
N PHE A 94 -6.53 3.04 6.97
CA PHE A 94 -5.53 3.44 7.95
C PHE A 94 -5.91 2.90 9.33
N LEU A 95 -5.44 1.68 9.63
CA LEU A 95 -5.76 1.00 10.87
C LEU A 95 -5.22 1.78 12.08
N GLY A 96 -6.07 1.97 13.10
CA GLY A 96 -5.71 2.63 14.35
C GLY A 96 -5.68 4.17 14.32
N VAL A 97 -5.75 4.79 13.13
CA VAL A 97 -5.60 6.26 12.99
C VAL A 97 -6.88 6.95 12.49
N LEU A 98 -7.82 6.23 11.88
CA LEU A 98 -9.14 6.74 11.51
C LEU A 98 -9.87 7.50 12.65
N PRO A 99 -9.94 6.97 13.90
CA PRO A 99 -10.55 7.70 15.01
C PRO A 99 -9.83 9.01 15.36
N LEU A 100 -8.52 9.09 15.10
CA LEU A 100 -7.72 10.29 15.35
C LEU A 100 -7.92 11.34 14.25
N LEU A 101 -8.08 10.91 12.99
CA LEU A 101 -8.32 11.77 11.84
C LEU A 101 -9.71 12.40 11.84
N GLU A 102 -10.74 11.65 12.28
CA GLU A 102 -12.08 12.17 12.54
C GLU A 102 -12.04 13.28 13.59
N LYS A 103 -11.31 13.05 14.69
CA LYS A 103 -11.14 14.05 15.76
C LYS A 103 -10.42 15.32 15.30
N GLN A 104 -9.57 15.21 14.27
CA GLN A 104 -8.82 16.34 13.73
C GLN A 104 -9.46 17.01 12.50
N MET A 105 -10.67 16.59 12.08
CA MET A 105 -11.39 17.14 10.91
C MET A 105 -10.58 17.07 9.60
N ILE A 106 -9.69 16.08 9.46
CA ILE A 106 -8.84 15.91 8.26
C ILE A 106 -9.56 15.11 7.16
N LEU A 107 -10.75 14.56 7.46
CA LEU A 107 -11.53 13.77 6.52
C LEU A 107 -12.49 14.65 5.73
N LYS A 108 -12.41 14.56 4.39
CA LYS A 108 -13.42 15.09 3.48
C LYS A 108 -14.33 13.94 3.08
N TYR A 109 -15.53 13.88 3.66
CA TYR A 109 -16.58 12.98 3.19
C TYR A 109 -17.07 13.51 1.84
N ASN A 110 -16.94 12.70 0.78
CA ASN A 110 -17.70 12.94 -0.44
C ASN A 110 -19.05 12.23 -0.27
N ALA A 111 -20.11 13.03 -0.23
CA ALA A 111 -21.51 12.58 -0.19
C ALA A 111 -22.00 12.15 -1.58
#